data_AF-K8GJT1-F1
#
_entry.id   AF-K8GJT1-F1
#
_cell.length_a   1.000
_cell.length_b   1.000
_cell.length_c   1.000
_cell.angle_alpha   90.00
_cell.angle_beta   90.00
_cell.angle_gamma   90.00
#
_symmetry.space_group_name_H-M   'P 1'
#
loop_
_entity.id
_entity.type
_entity.pdbx_description
1 polymer ?
#
loop_
_entity_poly.entity_id
_entity_poly.type
_entity_poly.pdbx_seq_one_letter_code
_entity_poly.pdbx_strand_id
1 'polypeptide(L)'
;MNALTNDLFQSSLQCPCGGSHLPVDHWKYTEGMPQNPVDLVDDLIKMGLYRADVLSLAHCLTGAEFRKELVLLQASGGSPIRRQFCEELIKEAGGFESAFTAAFGPHAAEFFENTIKRGSYSRREFMKRVVASAVLVGMASCASQQKPEAESSRTAAGGANLEKKDLTIGFIPITCATPIVMSEPLGFYEKYGLKVTLKKMPNWAAVRDSAIAGELDAYHMLSPMPISITMGLGSAACPIKLASIENINGQAITVALKHKDTVKEAKDFKGFKIGVPFPFSMHNLLIRYYLAAGGLDPDKDVQISPVPPPDSVAKMTAGELDAMLMPDPFNQRAVFEKVGYIHMLSKDLWDGHPCCAFAASQAWIDANPNTFRAVNKAIIAAAAYASKAENRPKVAEALIERKYLNQPLPVVQAVLTGTFENGLGETLNAPGRIGFDPYPWKSFAKWIASQLVRWDLMPADEAKYDQIANDIFMTELAAELQKEVGQTPPTDVARIEKLKFDTFDPANPAAYVDAQVKKFNV
;
A
#
# COMPACT_ATOMS: atom_id res chain seq x y z
N MET A 1 47.83 25.06 -34.58
CA MET A 1 46.85 25.69 -33.66
C MET A 1 45.46 25.48 -34.23
N ASN A 2 44.64 24.75 -33.46
CA ASN A 2 43.16 24.69 -33.39
C ASN A 2 42.40 24.30 -34.67
N ALA A 3 41.69 23.16 -34.79
CA ALA A 3 40.86 22.36 -33.88
C ALA A 3 39.49 22.96 -33.51
N LEU A 4 38.45 22.13 -33.75
CA LEU A 4 37.12 22.08 -33.13
C LEU A 4 36.02 22.98 -33.70
N THR A 5 35.08 22.37 -34.44
CA THR A 5 33.63 22.37 -34.13
C THR A 5 32.90 21.34 -35.00
N ASN A 6 32.01 20.56 -34.36
CA ASN A 6 31.01 19.62 -34.90
C ASN A 6 31.35 18.12 -35.04
N ASP A 7 31.95 17.53 -34.01
CA ASP A 7 31.84 16.08 -33.78
C ASP A 7 31.64 15.79 -32.28
N LEU A 8 30.41 15.97 -31.80
CA LEU A 8 29.94 15.49 -30.52
C LEU A 8 28.53 14.98 -30.73
N PHE A 9 28.40 13.68 -30.99
CA PHE A 9 27.29 12.76 -30.70
C PHE A 9 27.40 11.51 -31.58
N GLN A 10 28.58 10.89 -31.59
CA GLN A 10 28.72 9.46 -31.90
C GLN A 10 29.03 8.72 -30.60
N SER A 11 27.98 8.38 -29.86
CA SER A 11 28.00 7.20 -28.98
C SER A 11 26.76 6.38 -29.29
N SER A 12 27.03 5.18 -29.79
CA SER A 12 26.09 4.19 -30.28
C SER A 12 25.16 3.69 -29.18
N LEU A 13 23.88 4.04 -29.24
CA LEU A 13 22.83 3.24 -28.61
C LEU A 13 22.68 1.95 -29.43
N GLN A 14 22.95 0.80 -28.82
CA GLN A 14 22.64 -0.50 -29.42
C GLN A 14 21.13 -0.63 -29.62
N CYS A 15 20.68 -0.73 -30.87
CA CYS A 15 19.31 -1.10 -31.19
C CYS A 15 19.06 -2.55 -30.73
N PRO A 16 17.90 -2.86 -30.12
CA PRO A 16 17.50 -4.24 -29.81
C PRO A 16 17.44 -5.16 -31.05
N CYS A 17 17.41 -4.58 -32.24
CA CYS A 17 17.45 -5.24 -33.54
C CYS A 17 18.85 -5.69 -34.01
N GLY A 18 19.93 -5.32 -33.29
CA GLY A 18 21.30 -5.74 -33.59
C GLY A 18 22.05 -4.91 -34.65
N GLY A 19 21.43 -3.90 -35.27
CA GLY A 19 22.06 -2.96 -36.21
C GLY A 19 22.30 -1.55 -35.63
N SER A 20 23.03 -0.69 -36.36
CA SER A 20 23.24 0.72 -35.99
C SER A 20 22.61 1.64 -37.04
N HIS A 21 21.58 2.39 -36.67
CA HIS A 21 20.91 3.37 -37.54
C HIS A 21 20.29 4.52 -36.72
N LEU A 22 19.94 5.62 -37.39
CA LEU A 22 19.38 6.82 -36.76
C LEU A 22 17.95 6.59 -36.26
N PRO A 23 17.53 7.19 -35.12
CA PRO A 23 16.19 6.99 -34.54
C PRO A 23 15.03 7.39 -35.46
N VAL A 24 15.28 8.29 -36.42
CA VAL A 24 14.29 8.84 -37.36
C VAL A 24 13.92 7.86 -38.47
N ASP A 25 14.63 6.74 -38.63
CA ASP A 25 14.34 5.75 -39.67
C ASP A 25 13.43 4.59 -39.17
N HIS A 26 13.00 4.59 -37.89
CA HIS A 26 12.12 3.54 -37.36
C HIS A 26 10.77 3.42 -38.09
N TRP A 27 10.26 4.51 -38.69
CA TRP A 27 8.99 4.47 -39.42
C TRP A 27 9.06 3.58 -40.67
N LYS A 28 10.25 3.42 -41.29
CA LYS A 28 10.46 2.51 -42.42
C LYS A 28 10.36 1.04 -42.01
N TYR A 29 10.62 0.72 -40.74
CA TYR A 29 10.45 -0.64 -40.20
C TYR A 29 8.97 -0.95 -39.95
N THR A 30 8.17 0.04 -39.54
CA THR A 30 6.72 -0.13 -39.38
C THR A 30 5.96 -0.25 -40.70
N GLU A 31 6.49 0.28 -41.81
CA GLU A 31 5.92 0.06 -43.16
C GLU A 31 6.10 -1.39 -43.64
N GLY A 32 7.14 -2.09 -43.18
CA GLY A 32 7.39 -3.49 -43.52
C GLY A 32 6.86 -4.50 -42.50
N MET A 33 6.32 -4.05 -41.35
CA MET A 33 5.82 -4.98 -40.33
C MET A 33 4.54 -5.68 -40.81
N PRO A 34 4.44 -7.01 -40.62
CA PRO A 34 3.23 -7.74 -40.92
C PRO A 34 2.06 -7.16 -40.12
N GLN A 35 1.04 -6.67 -40.82
CA GLN A 35 -0.16 -6.11 -40.18
C GLN A 35 -1.05 -7.21 -39.59
N ASN A 36 -0.79 -8.47 -39.96
CA ASN A 36 -1.46 -9.64 -39.42
C ASN A 36 -0.79 -10.05 -38.09
N PRO A 37 -1.53 -10.09 -36.98
CA PRO A 37 -0.99 -10.43 -35.65
C PRO A 37 -0.27 -11.79 -35.60
N VAL A 38 -0.64 -12.73 -36.48
CA VAL A 38 -0.06 -14.08 -36.51
C VAL A 38 1.38 -14.05 -37.03
N ASP A 39 1.62 -13.31 -38.11
CA ASP A 39 2.94 -13.17 -38.73
C ASP A 39 3.92 -12.42 -37.80
N LEU A 40 3.38 -11.52 -36.96
CA LEU A 40 4.12 -10.79 -35.95
C LEU A 40 4.64 -11.71 -34.82
N VAL A 41 3.85 -12.72 -34.45
CA VAL A 41 4.22 -13.70 -33.42
C VAL A 41 5.28 -14.68 -33.95
N ASP A 42 5.18 -15.09 -35.21
CA ASP A 42 6.19 -15.93 -35.87
C ASP A 42 7.56 -15.26 -35.93
N ASP A 43 7.62 -13.96 -36.19
CA ASP A 43 8.88 -13.20 -36.18
C ASP A 43 9.46 -13.06 -34.76
N LEU A 44 8.62 -12.90 -33.74
CA LEU A 44 9.07 -12.88 -32.34
C LEU A 44 9.62 -14.23 -31.87
N ILE A 45 9.18 -15.34 -32.48
CA ILE A 45 9.76 -16.68 -32.25
C ILE A 45 11.11 -16.83 -32.95
N LYS A 46 11.24 -16.37 -34.20
CA LYS A 46 12.53 -16.38 -34.92
C LYS A 46 13.58 -15.52 -34.22
N MET A 47 13.15 -14.46 -33.54
CA MET A 47 13.99 -13.60 -32.71
C MET A 47 14.34 -14.21 -31.33
N GLY A 48 13.82 -15.40 -31.01
CA GLY A 48 14.11 -16.12 -29.77
C GLY A 48 13.42 -15.55 -28.52
N LEU A 49 12.48 -14.61 -28.69
CA LEU A 49 11.74 -13.99 -27.59
C LEU A 49 10.58 -14.86 -27.09
N TYR A 50 10.06 -15.75 -27.96
CA TYR A 50 9.10 -16.79 -27.61
C TYR A 50 9.61 -18.17 -28.03
N ARG A 51 9.35 -19.19 -27.20
CA ARG A 51 9.70 -20.57 -27.54
C ARG A 51 8.64 -21.16 -28.48
N ALA A 52 9.09 -21.83 -29.53
CA ALA A 52 8.21 -22.40 -30.58
C ALA A 52 7.23 -23.47 -30.07
N ASP A 53 7.51 -24.09 -28.91
CA ASP A 53 6.65 -25.09 -28.28
C ASP A 53 5.34 -24.50 -27.72
N VAL A 54 5.31 -23.22 -27.36
CA VAL A 54 4.14 -22.52 -26.81
C VAL A 54 3.00 -22.36 -27.84
N LEU A 55 3.31 -22.30 -29.14
CA LEU A 55 2.29 -22.20 -30.20
C LEU A 55 1.69 -23.54 -30.63
N SER A 56 2.33 -24.66 -30.31
CA SER A 56 1.79 -25.99 -30.64
C SER A 56 0.44 -26.27 -29.93
N LEU A 57 0.21 -25.62 -28.77
CA LEU A 57 -1.08 -25.62 -28.07
C LEU A 57 -2.15 -24.76 -28.76
N ALA A 58 -1.77 -23.72 -29.49
CA ALA A 58 -2.71 -22.77 -30.09
C ALA A 58 -3.35 -23.30 -31.39
N HIS A 59 -2.64 -24.18 -32.12
CA HIS A 59 -3.13 -24.71 -33.40
C HIS A 59 -4.00 -25.97 -33.29
N CYS A 60 -4.07 -26.60 -32.12
CA CYS A 60 -4.78 -27.88 -31.93
C CYS A 60 -6.06 -27.78 -31.09
N LEU A 61 -6.39 -26.62 -30.52
CA LEU A 61 -7.53 -26.47 -29.62
C LEU A 61 -8.66 -25.68 -30.28
N THR A 62 -9.82 -26.31 -30.43
CA THR A 62 -11.07 -25.64 -30.81
C THR A 62 -11.44 -24.59 -29.75
N GLY A 63 -12.25 -23.58 -30.12
CA GLY A 63 -12.62 -22.49 -29.19
C GLY A 63 -13.30 -22.97 -27.89
N ALA A 64 -13.91 -24.15 -27.89
CA ALA A 64 -14.45 -24.79 -26.68
C ALA A 64 -13.34 -25.38 -25.79
N GLU A 65 -12.31 -25.98 -26.39
CA GLU A 65 -11.17 -26.54 -25.66
C GLU A 65 -10.29 -25.44 -25.06
N PHE A 66 -10.11 -24.33 -25.77
CA PHE A 66 -9.39 -23.17 -25.23
C PHE A 66 -10.10 -22.55 -24.01
N ARG A 67 -11.43 -22.47 -24.04
CA ARG A 67 -12.22 -22.02 -22.86
C ARG A 67 -12.06 -22.96 -21.67
N LYS A 68 -12.16 -24.28 -21.92
CA LYS A 68 -11.93 -25.30 -20.89
C LYS A 68 -10.55 -25.16 -20.26
N GLU A 69 -9.52 -24.98 -21.09
CA GLU A 69 -8.14 -24.83 -20.64
C GLU A 69 -7.90 -23.57 -19.82
N LEU A 70 -8.44 -22.42 -20.25
CA LEU A 70 -8.34 -21.17 -19.49
C LEU A 70 -9.04 -21.26 -18.13
N VAL A 71 -10.24 -21.83 -18.11
CA VAL A 71 -10.99 -22.01 -16.86
C VAL A 71 -10.26 -22.97 -15.93
N LEU A 72 -9.70 -24.06 -16.46
CA LEU A 72 -8.90 -25.00 -15.67
C LEU A 72 -7.61 -24.38 -15.15
N LEU A 73 -6.90 -23.61 -15.96
CA LEU A 73 -5.70 -22.88 -15.55
C LEU A 73 -6.03 -21.91 -14.40
N GLN A 74 -7.13 -21.19 -14.52
CA GLN A 74 -7.57 -20.21 -13.54
C GLN A 74 -8.09 -20.86 -12.24
N ALA A 75 -8.87 -21.94 -12.35
CA ALA A 75 -9.41 -22.67 -11.21
C ALA A 75 -8.32 -23.46 -10.46
N SER A 76 -7.36 -24.05 -11.18
CA SER A 76 -6.23 -24.77 -10.60
C SER A 76 -5.12 -23.85 -10.07
N GLY A 77 -5.10 -22.58 -10.51
CA GLY A 77 -4.04 -21.62 -10.22
C GLY A 77 -2.67 -22.08 -10.72
N GLY A 78 -2.62 -22.90 -11.78
CA GLY A 78 -1.39 -23.48 -12.34
C GLY A 78 -0.81 -24.67 -11.55
N SER A 79 -1.48 -25.16 -10.50
CA SER A 79 -1.04 -26.34 -9.74
C SER A 79 -1.45 -27.65 -10.46
N PRO A 80 -0.51 -28.56 -10.76
CA PRO A 80 -0.83 -29.83 -11.44
C PRO A 80 -1.82 -30.71 -10.67
N ILE A 81 -1.71 -30.74 -9.34
CA ILE A 81 -2.57 -31.57 -8.47
C ILE A 81 -4.00 -31.02 -8.44
N ARG A 82 -4.16 -29.69 -8.33
CA ARG A 82 -5.49 -29.07 -8.35
C ARG A 82 -6.15 -29.16 -9.72
N ARG A 83 -5.34 -29.09 -10.78
CA ARG A 83 -5.81 -29.26 -12.14
C ARG A 83 -6.41 -30.65 -12.35
N GLN A 84 -5.71 -31.69 -11.89
CA GLN A 84 -6.21 -33.07 -11.94
C GLN A 84 -7.54 -33.23 -11.18
N PHE A 85 -7.64 -32.63 -10.00
CA PHE A 85 -8.90 -32.62 -9.23
C PHE A 85 -10.05 -31.91 -9.96
N CYS A 86 -9.80 -30.75 -10.58
CA CYS A 86 -10.82 -30.06 -11.39
C CYS A 86 -11.24 -30.89 -12.61
N GLU A 87 -10.31 -31.59 -13.25
CA GLU A 87 -10.59 -32.47 -14.39
C GLU A 87 -11.45 -33.69 -13.98
N GLU A 88 -11.23 -34.25 -12.79
CA GLU A 88 -12.06 -35.32 -12.22
C GLU A 88 -13.49 -34.85 -11.93
N LEU A 89 -13.66 -33.67 -11.33
CA LEU A 89 -14.99 -33.08 -11.08
C LEU A 89 -15.76 -32.80 -12.37
N ILE A 90 -15.07 -32.32 -13.40
CA ILE A 90 -15.66 -32.10 -14.74
C ILE A 90 -16.16 -33.42 -15.33
N LYS A 91 -15.41 -34.51 -15.15
CA LYS A 91 -15.78 -35.84 -15.65
C LYS A 91 -17.00 -36.38 -14.90
N GLU A 92 -17.05 -36.20 -13.59
CA GLU A 92 -18.17 -36.63 -12.74
C GLU A 92 -19.47 -35.87 -13.07
N ALA A 93 -19.37 -34.58 -13.42
CA ALA A 93 -20.49 -33.78 -13.89
C ALA A 93 -20.96 -34.12 -15.33
N GLY A 94 -20.35 -35.10 -16.00
CA GLY A 94 -20.72 -35.53 -17.35
C GLY A 94 -20.12 -34.66 -18.47
N GLY A 95 -19.12 -33.83 -18.18
CA GLY A 95 -18.43 -32.97 -19.15
C GLY A 95 -18.32 -31.52 -18.71
N PHE A 96 -17.46 -30.75 -19.38
CA PHE A 96 -17.13 -29.37 -18.98
C PHE A 96 -18.35 -28.45 -19.03
N GLU A 97 -19.15 -28.51 -20.10
CA GLU A 97 -20.35 -27.68 -20.25
C GLU A 97 -21.41 -27.97 -19.18
N SER A 98 -21.57 -29.24 -18.78
CA SER A 98 -22.47 -29.65 -17.70
C SER A 98 -21.98 -29.16 -16.34
N ALA A 99 -20.68 -29.29 -16.05
CA ALA A 99 -20.06 -28.76 -14.84
C ALA A 99 -20.19 -27.23 -14.77
N PHE A 100 -19.96 -26.55 -15.89
CA PHE A 100 -20.01 -25.10 -16.00
C PHE A 100 -21.44 -24.56 -15.87
N THR A 101 -22.40 -25.23 -16.49
CA THR A 101 -23.84 -24.91 -16.35
C THR A 101 -24.35 -25.16 -14.93
N ALA A 102 -23.90 -26.23 -14.27
CA ALA A 102 -24.24 -26.49 -12.87
C ALA A 102 -23.69 -25.40 -11.93
N ALA A 103 -22.49 -24.86 -12.22
CA ALA A 103 -21.85 -23.84 -11.40
C ALA A 103 -22.41 -22.43 -11.65
N PHE A 104 -22.79 -22.10 -12.89
CA PHE A 104 -23.09 -20.72 -13.32
C PHE A 104 -24.48 -20.53 -13.95
N GLY A 105 -25.30 -21.59 -14.00
CA GLY A 105 -26.66 -21.56 -14.54
C GLY A 105 -26.74 -21.73 -16.07
N PRO A 106 -27.97 -21.83 -16.63
CA PRO A 106 -28.21 -22.23 -18.03
C PRO A 106 -27.73 -21.24 -19.10
N HIS A 107 -27.37 -20.00 -18.73
CA HIS A 107 -26.90 -18.96 -19.66
C HIS A 107 -25.38 -18.68 -19.58
N ALA A 108 -24.62 -19.53 -18.89
CA ALA A 108 -23.20 -19.30 -18.62
C ALA A 108 -22.33 -19.15 -19.88
N ALA A 109 -22.69 -19.80 -20.98
CA ALA A 109 -21.96 -19.71 -22.26
C ALA A 109 -22.10 -18.32 -22.94
N GLU A 110 -23.27 -17.68 -22.82
CA GLU A 110 -23.56 -16.37 -23.43
C GLU A 110 -22.79 -15.22 -22.74
N PHE A 111 -22.42 -15.41 -21.48
CA PHE A 111 -21.66 -14.43 -20.69
C PHE A 111 -20.25 -14.19 -21.26
N PHE A 112 -19.59 -15.24 -21.76
CA PHE A 112 -18.24 -15.14 -22.33
C PHE A 112 -18.22 -14.86 -23.83
N GLU A 113 -19.23 -15.29 -24.59
CA GLU A 113 -19.31 -14.98 -26.03
C GLU A 113 -19.43 -13.47 -26.30
N ASN A 114 -20.10 -12.73 -25.42
CA ASN A 114 -20.21 -11.27 -25.51
C ASN A 114 -18.92 -10.50 -25.15
N THR A 115 -17.95 -11.17 -24.52
CA THR A 115 -16.69 -10.54 -24.12
C THR A 115 -15.69 -10.47 -25.28
N ILE A 116 -15.84 -11.31 -26.31
CA ILE A 116 -14.91 -11.39 -27.46
C ILE A 116 -15.32 -10.43 -28.61
N LYS A 117 -16.51 -9.80 -28.57
CA LYS A 117 -17.05 -8.98 -29.68
C LYS A 117 -17.07 -7.45 -29.49
N ARG A 118 -16.25 -6.85 -28.63
CA ARG A 118 -16.25 -5.38 -28.45
C ARG A 118 -14.94 -4.69 -28.86
N GLY A 119 -14.80 -4.45 -30.16
CA GLY A 119 -14.03 -3.36 -30.73
C GLY A 119 -14.97 -2.41 -31.48
N SER A 120 -14.97 -1.13 -31.11
CA SER A 120 -15.76 -0.01 -31.66
C SER A 120 -17.27 0.01 -31.36
N TYR A 121 -17.71 0.95 -30.52
CA TYR A 121 -19.08 1.45 -30.51
C TYR A 121 -19.04 2.99 -30.51
N SER A 122 -19.78 3.61 -31.42
CA SER A 122 -19.88 5.06 -31.52
C SER A 122 -20.84 5.63 -30.47
N ARG A 123 -20.49 6.80 -29.90
CA ARG A 123 -21.24 7.52 -28.85
C ARG A 123 -22.75 7.72 -29.16
N ARG A 124 -23.19 7.57 -30.41
CA ARG A 124 -24.56 7.79 -30.86
C ARG A 124 -25.51 6.61 -30.58
N GLU A 125 -25.00 5.39 -30.41
CA GLU A 125 -25.82 4.21 -30.04
C GLU A 125 -25.99 4.05 -28.53
N PHE A 126 -25.00 4.46 -27.74
CA PHE A 126 -25.09 4.50 -26.27
C PHE A 126 -26.22 5.45 -25.82
N MET A 127 -26.32 6.63 -26.43
CA MET A 127 -27.38 7.59 -26.16
C MET A 127 -28.79 7.10 -26.53
N LYS A 128 -28.94 6.26 -27.57
CA LYS A 128 -30.24 5.66 -27.92
C LYS A 128 -30.69 4.58 -26.93
N ARG A 129 -29.76 3.90 -26.26
CA ARG A 129 -30.08 2.86 -25.27
C ARG A 129 -30.33 3.40 -23.86
N VAL A 130 -29.76 4.56 -23.50
CA VAL A 130 -30.07 5.26 -22.24
C VAL A 130 -31.50 5.83 -22.21
N VAL A 131 -32.10 6.11 -23.37
CA VAL A 131 -33.50 6.59 -23.48
C VAL A 131 -34.52 5.45 -23.38
N ALA A 132 -34.12 4.19 -23.57
CA ALA A 132 -35.02 3.02 -23.44
C ALA A 132 -35.13 2.47 -22.00
N SER A 133 -34.33 2.99 -21.05
CA SER A 133 -34.29 2.53 -19.65
C SER A 133 -35.26 3.27 -18.72
N ALA A 134 -36.09 4.18 -19.23
CA ALA A 134 -36.96 5.05 -18.43
C ALA A 134 -38.43 4.59 -18.32
N VAL A 135 -38.79 3.34 -18.65
CA VAL A 135 -40.20 2.87 -18.66
C VAL A 135 -40.47 1.60 -17.83
N LEU A 136 -39.58 1.18 -16.93
CA LEU A 136 -39.86 0.01 -16.06
C LEU A 136 -39.76 0.30 -14.55
N VAL A 137 -40.21 1.49 -14.14
CA VAL A 137 -40.65 1.75 -12.76
C VAL A 137 -42.03 2.37 -12.80
N GLY A 138 -43.03 1.52 -12.96
CA GLY A 138 -44.42 1.91 -12.93
C GLY A 138 -45.28 0.66 -12.89
N MET A 139 -46.07 0.52 -11.82
CA MET A 139 -47.12 -0.47 -11.60
C MET A 139 -46.70 -1.79 -10.93
N ALA A 140 -46.46 -1.71 -9.63
CA ALA A 140 -46.89 -2.76 -8.69
C ALA A 140 -47.22 -2.10 -7.34
N SER A 141 -48.25 -1.26 -7.35
CA SER A 141 -48.95 -0.79 -6.16
C SER A 141 -50.41 -1.17 -6.34
N CYS A 142 -50.85 -2.25 -5.69
CA CYS A 142 -52.19 -2.47 -5.13
C CYS A 142 -52.33 -3.93 -4.63
N ALA A 143 -52.91 -4.06 -3.43
CA ALA A 143 -53.20 -5.28 -2.64
C ALA A 143 -51.96 -5.93 -1.97
N SER A 144 -51.85 -6.06 -0.66
CA SER A 144 -52.86 -6.27 0.38
C SER A 144 -52.45 -5.64 1.72
N GLN A 145 -53.44 -5.09 2.42
CA GLN A 145 -53.34 -4.68 3.82
C GLN A 145 -53.24 -5.92 4.71
N GLN A 146 -52.21 -5.99 5.56
CA GLN A 146 -52.28 -6.68 6.85
C GLN A 146 -51.43 -5.93 7.88
N LYS A 147 -52.06 -5.71 9.04
CA LYS A 147 -51.58 -4.95 10.20
C LYS A 147 -50.29 -5.59 10.79
N PRO A 148 -49.35 -4.80 11.34
CA PRO A 148 -48.09 -5.31 11.85
C PRO A 148 -48.26 -5.94 13.25
N GLU A 149 -47.87 -7.20 13.39
CA GLU A 149 -47.51 -7.80 14.67
C GLU A 149 -46.01 -7.55 14.94
N ALA A 150 -45.73 -7.19 16.18
CA ALA A 150 -44.42 -6.74 16.63
C ALA A 150 -43.42 -7.90 16.70
N GLU A 151 -42.52 -7.97 15.73
CA GLU A 151 -41.23 -8.64 15.91
C GLU A 151 -40.21 -7.66 16.47
N SER A 152 -39.60 -8.05 17.58
CA SER A 152 -38.56 -7.31 18.28
C SER A 152 -37.36 -7.05 17.36
N SER A 153 -37.31 -5.87 16.76
CA SER A 153 -36.11 -5.38 16.09
C SER A 153 -35.00 -5.22 17.14
N ARG A 154 -33.98 -6.07 17.09
CA ARG A 154 -32.66 -5.65 17.57
C ARG A 154 -32.24 -4.49 16.69
N THR A 155 -32.35 -3.28 17.23
CA THR A 155 -31.83 -2.07 16.63
C THR A 155 -30.33 -2.22 16.39
N ALA A 156 -29.93 -2.40 15.14
CA ALA A 156 -28.57 -2.18 14.70
C ALA A 156 -28.31 -0.66 14.78
N ALA A 157 -27.87 -0.20 15.95
CA ALA A 157 -27.39 1.16 16.14
C ALA A 157 -26.05 1.31 15.38
N GLY A 158 -26.10 1.74 14.12
CA GLY A 158 -24.89 2.06 13.36
C GLY A 158 -25.03 2.33 11.86
N GLY A 159 -26.14 1.93 11.22
CA GLY A 159 -26.28 2.00 9.75
C GLY A 159 -27.33 2.97 9.20
N ALA A 160 -28.04 3.73 10.05
CA ALA A 160 -29.04 4.67 9.59
C ALA A 160 -28.34 5.98 9.14
N ASN A 161 -28.39 6.26 7.83
CA ASN A 161 -27.92 7.50 7.15
C ASN A 161 -26.45 7.53 6.66
N LEU A 162 -25.92 6.43 6.12
CA LEU A 162 -24.65 6.46 5.37
C LEU A 162 -24.86 7.09 3.99
N GLU A 163 -24.04 8.08 3.62
CA GLU A 163 -24.05 8.72 2.30
C GLU A 163 -23.55 7.77 1.21
N LYS A 164 -22.53 6.97 1.55
CA LYS A 164 -21.92 5.97 0.68
C LYS A 164 -21.63 4.69 1.45
N LYS A 165 -22.01 3.54 0.89
CA LYS A 165 -21.86 2.22 1.53
C LYS A 165 -20.75 1.37 0.90
N ASP A 166 -20.62 1.43 -0.42
CA ASP A 166 -19.55 0.77 -1.15
C ASP A 166 -18.33 1.68 -1.22
N LEU A 167 -17.24 1.31 -0.55
CA LEU A 167 -16.01 2.09 -0.49
C LEU A 167 -14.85 1.37 -1.17
N THR A 168 -13.92 2.13 -1.71
CA THR A 168 -12.60 1.63 -2.11
C THR A 168 -11.51 2.30 -1.30
N ILE A 169 -10.68 1.51 -0.61
CA ILE A 169 -9.58 2.00 0.22
C ILE A 169 -8.25 1.54 -0.36
N GLY A 170 -7.35 2.49 -0.64
CA GLY A 170 -6.01 2.20 -1.14
C GLY A 170 -5.05 1.81 -0.02
N PHE A 171 -4.26 0.74 -0.19
CA PHE A 171 -3.25 0.35 0.80
C PHE A 171 -1.96 -0.22 0.19
N ILE A 172 -0.84 0.04 0.87
CA ILE A 172 0.43 -0.67 0.62
C ILE A 172 0.43 -1.98 1.43
N PRO A 173 0.81 -3.13 0.84
CA PRO A 173 0.76 -4.45 1.49
C PRO A 173 1.91 -4.65 2.51
N ILE A 174 1.81 -3.96 3.65
CA ILE A 174 2.72 -4.00 4.80
C ILE A 174 1.94 -4.25 6.08
N THR A 175 2.60 -4.67 7.16
CA THR A 175 1.94 -4.94 8.46
C THR A 175 1.36 -3.68 9.09
N CYS A 176 1.79 -2.50 8.66
CA CYS A 176 1.19 -1.24 9.08
C CYS A 176 -0.31 -1.16 8.71
N ALA A 177 -0.73 -1.75 7.59
CA ALA A 177 -2.12 -1.74 7.11
C ALA A 177 -3.06 -2.69 7.87
N THR A 178 -2.60 -3.27 9.00
CA THR A 178 -3.36 -4.32 9.72
C THR A 178 -4.77 -3.87 10.09
N PRO A 179 -5.02 -2.66 10.65
CA PRO A 179 -6.38 -2.24 10.96
C PRO A 179 -7.30 -2.14 9.73
N ILE A 180 -6.83 -1.57 8.62
CA ILE A 180 -7.59 -1.51 7.35
C ILE A 180 -7.90 -2.91 6.82
N VAL A 181 -6.91 -3.80 6.82
CA VAL A 181 -7.07 -5.15 6.28
C VAL A 181 -7.99 -6.00 7.16
N MET A 182 -7.76 -6.00 8.47
CA MET A 182 -8.48 -6.87 9.42
C MET A 182 -9.93 -6.45 9.65
N SER A 183 -10.30 -5.23 9.27
CA SER A 183 -11.69 -4.77 9.36
C SER A 183 -12.67 -5.59 8.50
N GLU A 184 -12.24 -6.18 7.38
CA GLU A 184 -13.06 -7.08 6.56
C GLU A 184 -13.27 -8.46 7.22
N PRO A 185 -12.24 -9.27 7.50
CA PRO A 185 -12.41 -10.62 8.05
C PRO A 185 -12.97 -10.63 9.48
N LEU A 186 -12.86 -9.53 10.23
CA LEU A 186 -13.48 -9.37 11.55
C LEU A 186 -14.93 -8.87 11.47
N GLY A 187 -15.46 -8.59 10.28
CA GLY A 187 -16.82 -8.12 10.07
C GLY A 187 -17.08 -6.68 10.55
N PHE A 188 -16.02 -5.89 10.80
CA PHE A 188 -16.18 -4.53 11.30
C PHE A 188 -16.72 -3.57 10.26
N TYR A 189 -16.37 -3.74 8.97
CA TYR A 189 -17.00 -2.95 7.91
C TYR A 189 -18.51 -3.24 7.83
N GLU A 190 -18.90 -4.52 7.80
CA GLU A 190 -20.30 -4.94 7.74
C GLU A 190 -21.10 -4.47 8.97
N LYS A 191 -20.50 -4.56 10.16
CA LYS A 191 -21.09 -4.06 11.42
C LYS A 191 -21.56 -2.61 11.32
N TYR A 192 -20.82 -1.78 10.58
CA TYR A 192 -21.17 -0.38 10.35
C TYR A 192 -21.85 -0.13 9.00
N GLY A 193 -22.36 -1.16 8.33
CA GLY A 193 -23.14 -1.04 7.09
C GLY A 193 -22.31 -0.74 5.84
N LEU A 194 -21.00 -1.01 5.88
CA LEU A 194 -20.06 -0.71 4.81
C LEU A 194 -19.65 -1.98 4.06
N LYS A 195 -19.48 -1.84 2.75
CA LYS A 195 -18.83 -2.83 1.89
C LYS A 195 -17.55 -2.21 1.33
N VAL A 196 -16.41 -2.68 1.80
CA VAL A 196 -15.11 -2.09 1.46
C VAL A 196 -14.35 -2.99 0.49
N THR A 197 -13.86 -2.40 -0.59
CA THR A 197 -12.91 -3.02 -1.51
C THR A 197 -11.52 -2.47 -1.23
N LEU A 198 -10.57 -3.34 -0.89
CA LEU A 198 -9.18 -2.94 -0.68
C LEU A 198 -8.41 -2.97 -2.00
N LYS A 199 -7.80 -1.84 -2.38
CA LYS A 199 -6.97 -1.72 -3.58
C LYS A 199 -5.50 -1.67 -3.19
N LYS A 200 -4.72 -2.66 -3.62
CA LYS A 200 -3.27 -2.63 -3.45
C LYS A 200 -2.67 -1.52 -4.29
N MET A 201 -1.91 -0.65 -3.64
CA MET A 201 -1.17 0.42 -4.28
C MET A 201 0.28 -0.02 -4.51
N PRO A 202 0.90 0.34 -5.66
CA PRO A 202 2.23 -0.15 -5.99
C PRO A 202 3.34 0.56 -5.21
N ASN A 203 3.15 1.84 -4.88
CA ASN A 203 4.11 2.66 -4.14
C ASN A 203 3.41 3.90 -3.55
N TRP A 204 4.13 4.64 -2.70
CA TRP A 204 3.59 5.81 -1.99
C TRP A 204 3.33 7.02 -2.89
N ALA A 205 4.06 7.16 -4.01
CA ALA A 205 3.76 8.20 -4.99
C ALA A 205 2.40 7.96 -5.65
N ALA A 206 2.07 6.72 -6.00
CA ALA A 206 0.75 6.36 -6.52
C ALA A 206 -0.37 6.58 -5.50
N VAL A 207 -0.11 6.37 -4.20
CA VAL A 207 -1.06 6.72 -3.12
C VAL A 207 -1.32 8.23 -3.11
N ARG A 208 -0.24 9.04 -3.13
CA ARG A 208 -0.33 10.51 -3.18
C ARG A 208 -1.12 10.98 -4.39
N ASP A 209 -0.74 10.52 -5.59
CA ASP A 209 -1.31 11.00 -6.85
C ASP A 209 -2.79 10.60 -6.96
N SER A 210 -3.13 9.37 -6.52
CA SER A 210 -4.52 8.90 -6.45
C SER A 210 -5.35 9.73 -5.47
N ALA A 211 -4.81 10.09 -4.31
CA ALA A 211 -5.51 10.90 -3.31
C ALA A 211 -5.75 12.34 -3.79
N ILE A 212 -4.76 12.95 -4.46
CA ILE A 212 -4.91 14.28 -5.08
C ILE A 212 -5.98 14.24 -6.19
N ALA A 213 -5.99 13.17 -6.98
CA ALA A 213 -6.98 12.97 -8.03
C ALA A 213 -8.38 12.58 -7.50
N GLY A 214 -8.51 12.22 -6.22
CA GLY A 214 -9.76 11.80 -5.61
C GLY A 214 -10.31 10.49 -6.19
N GLU A 215 -9.44 9.58 -6.62
CA GLU A 215 -9.87 8.33 -7.28
C GLU A 215 -10.54 7.32 -6.33
N LEU A 216 -10.09 7.30 -5.06
CA LEU A 216 -10.56 6.38 -4.03
C LEU A 216 -11.15 7.16 -2.84
N ASP A 217 -11.85 6.44 -1.97
CA ASP A 217 -12.57 7.03 -0.85
C ASP A 217 -11.65 7.38 0.33
N ALA A 218 -10.67 6.52 0.61
CA ALA A 218 -9.70 6.71 1.67
C ALA A 218 -8.41 5.92 1.39
N TYR A 219 -7.38 6.20 2.19
CA TYR A 219 -6.02 5.74 1.94
C TYR A 219 -5.30 5.38 3.23
N HIS A 220 -4.54 4.30 3.17
CA HIS A 220 -3.40 4.06 4.04
C HIS A 220 -2.27 5.01 3.61
N MET A 221 -1.77 5.84 4.52
CA MET A 221 -0.71 6.81 4.27
C MET A 221 0.38 6.77 5.34
N LEU A 222 1.61 7.13 4.97
CA LEU A 222 2.66 7.43 5.95
C LEU A 222 2.27 8.70 6.70
N SER A 223 2.45 8.75 8.02
CA SER A 223 1.98 9.88 8.86
C SER A 223 2.45 11.29 8.43
N PRO A 224 3.62 11.48 7.78
CA PRO A 224 3.98 12.80 7.22
C PRO A 224 3.29 13.15 5.90
N MET A 225 2.74 12.18 5.16
CA MET A 225 2.12 12.44 3.85
C MET A 225 0.90 13.36 3.92
N PRO A 226 -0.05 13.22 4.88
CA PRO A 226 -1.13 14.19 5.03
C PRO A 226 -0.65 15.64 5.20
N ILE A 227 0.46 15.84 5.92
CA ILE A 227 1.10 17.16 6.07
C ILE A 227 1.67 17.62 4.73
N SER A 228 2.51 16.81 4.09
CA SER A 228 3.17 17.19 2.84
C SER A 228 2.17 17.48 1.71
N ILE A 229 1.12 16.68 1.58
CA ILE A 229 0.10 16.84 0.54
C ILE A 229 -0.76 18.08 0.81
N THR A 230 -1.20 18.29 2.05
CA THR A 230 -2.01 19.47 2.41
C THR A 230 -1.26 20.77 2.16
N MET A 231 0.04 20.79 2.44
CA MET A 231 0.91 21.95 2.27
C MET A 231 1.50 22.08 0.85
N GLY A 232 1.25 21.12 -0.05
CA GLY A 232 1.82 21.16 -1.41
C GLY A 232 3.34 20.92 -1.47
N LEU A 233 3.91 20.26 -0.45
CA LEU A 233 5.33 19.92 -0.42
C LEU A 233 5.61 18.78 -1.40
N GLY A 234 6.26 19.10 -2.51
CA GLY A 234 6.60 18.13 -3.57
C GLY A 234 5.40 17.60 -4.36
N SER A 235 4.24 18.28 -4.31
CA SER A 235 3.04 17.97 -5.09
C SER A 235 2.05 19.14 -5.12
N ALA A 236 0.93 19.02 -5.85
CA ALA A 236 -0.15 19.98 -5.74
C ALA A 236 -0.80 19.91 -4.34
N ALA A 237 -1.09 21.08 -3.75
CA ALA A 237 -1.75 21.14 -2.45
C ALA A 237 -3.16 20.54 -2.52
N CYS A 238 -3.45 19.58 -1.65
CA CYS A 238 -4.75 18.95 -1.51
C CYS A 238 -5.03 18.71 -0.03
N PRO A 239 -6.08 19.28 0.58
CA PRO A 239 -6.36 19.06 1.98
C PRO A 239 -6.66 17.58 2.29
N ILE A 240 -5.75 16.92 3.01
CA ILE A 240 -5.88 15.54 3.48
C ILE A 240 -5.98 15.56 5.01
N LYS A 241 -6.89 14.77 5.57
CA LYS A 241 -7.02 14.58 7.01
C LYS A 241 -6.47 13.22 7.43
N LEU A 242 -5.76 13.21 8.54
CA LEU A 242 -5.30 12.02 9.24
C LEU A 242 -6.32 11.67 10.33
N ALA A 243 -7.05 10.59 10.12
CA ALA A 243 -8.20 10.21 10.93
C ALA A 243 -7.83 9.35 12.14
N SER A 244 -6.89 8.42 11.95
CA SER A 244 -6.39 7.52 13.00
C SER A 244 -5.01 7.01 12.63
N ILE A 245 -4.18 6.77 13.63
CA ILE A 245 -2.89 6.09 13.45
C ILE A 245 -3.16 4.60 13.21
N GLU A 246 -2.58 4.02 12.16
CA GLU A 246 -2.74 2.60 11.89
C GLU A 246 -1.84 1.80 12.84
N ASN A 247 -0.61 2.26 13.03
CA ASN A 247 0.35 1.58 13.88
C ASN A 247 1.38 2.56 14.47
N ILE A 248 1.87 2.17 15.65
CA ILE A 248 3.08 2.72 16.26
C ILE A 248 4.21 1.69 16.12
N ASN A 249 5.46 2.17 16.09
CA ASN A 249 6.63 1.31 15.84
C ASN A 249 6.50 0.55 14.50
N GLY A 250 6.95 -0.70 14.43
CA GLY A 250 6.76 -1.59 13.26
C GLY A 250 7.75 -1.39 12.11
N GLN A 251 8.91 -0.80 12.40
CA GLN A 251 9.98 -0.56 11.44
C GLN A 251 11.32 -0.97 12.06
N ALA A 252 12.34 -1.11 11.21
CA ALA A 252 13.70 -1.37 11.67
C ALA A 252 14.71 -0.74 10.70
N ILE A 253 15.91 -0.49 11.23
CA ILE A 253 17.11 -0.31 10.42
C ILE A 253 17.64 -1.72 10.14
N THR A 254 17.64 -2.10 8.87
CA THR A 254 18.20 -3.38 8.39
C THR A 254 19.41 -3.09 7.52
N VAL A 255 20.50 -3.80 7.79
CA VAL A 255 21.78 -3.63 7.10
C VAL A 255 22.08 -4.88 6.29
N ALA A 256 22.64 -4.71 5.10
CA ALA A 256 23.04 -5.82 4.25
C ALA A 256 24.07 -6.71 4.97
N LEU A 257 23.96 -8.04 4.81
CA LEU A 257 24.75 -9.00 5.58
C LEU A 257 26.26 -8.87 5.36
N LYS A 258 26.68 -8.32 4.20
CA LYS A 258 28.08 -8.02 3.88
C LYS A 258 28.75 -7.05 4.87
N HIS A 259 27.97 -6.28 5.63
CA HIS A 259 28.45 -5.25 6.58
C HIS A 259 28.38 -5.68 8.06
N LYS A 260 28.03 -6.94 8.35
CA LYS A 260 27.79 -7.44 9.71
C LYS A 260 28.97 -7.27 10.68
N ASP A 261 30.20 -7.30 10.16
CA ASP A 261 31.42 -7.22 10.98
C ASP A 261 31.97 -5.77 11.07
N THR A 262 31.41 -4.85 10.28
CA THR A 262 31.90 -3.46 10.16
C THR A 262 30.95 -2.44 10.79
N VAL A 263 29.65 -2.69 10.79
CA VAL A 263 28.65 -1.73 11.29
C VAL A 263 28.30 -2.02 12.74
N LYS A 264 28.61 -1.07 13.63
CA LYS A 264 28.29 -1.12 15.07
C LYS A 264 27.45 0.06 15.51
N GLU A 265 27.69 1.22 14.93
CA GLU A 265 27.00 2.46 15.29
C GLU A 265 26.75 3.37 14.08
N ALA A 266 26.08 4.49 14.31
CA ALA A 266 25.61 5.37 13.24
C ALA A 266 26.74 5.89 12.34
N LYS A 267 27.92 6.18 12.90
CA LYS A 267 29.07 6.71 12.13
C LYS A 267 29.59 5.73 11.08
N ASP A 268 29.36 4.43 11.26
CA ASP A 268 29.83 3.39 10.34
C ASP A 268 28.99 3.33 9.05
N PHE A 269 27.87 4.08 8.99
CA PHE A 269 27.03 4.20 7.80
C PHE A 269 27.60 5.18 6.77
N LYS A 270 28.74 5.84 7.04
CA LYS A 270 29.35 6.79 6.11
C LYS A 270 29.59 6.15 4.74
N GLY A 271 29.08 6.79 3.69
CA GLY A 271 29.14 6.33 2.30
C GLY A 271 28.03 5.34 1.90
N PHE A 272 27.12 4.98 2.80
CA PHE A 272 26.10 3.97 2.52
C PHE A 272 25.01 4.47 1.58
N LYS A 273 24.47 3.54 0.78
CA LYS A 273 23.20 3.69 0.08
C LYS A 273 22.07 3.16 0.95
N ILE A 274 21.16 4.05 1.34
CA ILE A 274 20.10 3.77 2.30
C ILE A 274 18.73 3.89 1.63
N GLY A 275 17.94 2.81 1.69
CA GLY A 275 16.57 2.79 1.19
C GLY A 275 15.56 3.27 2.24
N VAL A 276 14.66 4.17 1.84
CA VAL A 276 13.47 4.57 2.62
C VAL A 276 12.23 4.50 1.72
N PRO A 277 11.02 4.27 2.24
CA PRO A 277 9.82 4.13 1.40
C PRO A 277 9.46 5.39 0.61
N PHE A 278 9.67 6.57 1.20
CA PHE A 278 9.25 7.84 0.61
C PHE A 278 9.97 9.02 1.29
N PRO A 279 10.19 10.18 0.62
CA PRO A 279 10.83 11.35 1.25
C PRO A 279 10.04 11.86 2.47
N PHE A 280 8.71 11.99 2.34
CA PHE A 280 7.82 12.41 3.42
C PHE A 280 7.37 11.20 4.25
N SER A 281 8.31 10.61 5.00
CA SER A 281 8.04 9.41 5.80
C SER A 281 8.78 9.43 7.14
N MET A 282 8.18 8.79 8.14
CA MET A 282 8.83 8.56 9.44
C MET A 282 10.15 7.82 9.30
N HIS A 283 10.25 6.96 8.30
CA HIS A 283 11.47 6.23 7.98
C HIS A 283 12.63 7.16 7.61
N ASN A 284 12.38 8.13 6.73
CA ASN A 284 13.37 9.15 6.37
C ASN A 284 13.71 10.03 7.57
N LEU A 285 12.72 10.48 8.34
CA LEU A 285 12.96 11.36 9.49
C LEU A 285 13.74 10.64 10.60
N LEU A 286 13.43 9.39 10.90
CA LEU A 286 14.09 8.61 11.94
C LEU A 286 15.51 8.17 11.53
N ILE A 287 15.75 7.81 10.27
CA ILE A 287 17.11 7.46 9.85
C ILE A 287 18.02 8.69 9.86
N ARG A 288 17.52 9.86 9.45
CA ARG A 288 18.23 11.14 9.57
C ARG A 288 18.53 11.48 11.02
N TYR A 289 17.58 11.28 11.93
CA TYR A 289 17.79 11.44 13.37
C TYR A 289 18.89 10.52 13.91
N TYR A 290 18.90 9.25 13.51
CA TYR A 290 19.93 8.28 13.91
C TYR A 290 21.32 8.65 13.39
N LEU A 291 21.43 9.03 12.12
CA LEU A 291 22.70 9.40 11.46
C LEU A 291 23.28 10.69 12.06
N ALA A 292 22.44 11.72 12.23
CA ALA A 292 22.84 12.99 12.84
C ALA A 292 23.35 12.80 14.27
N ALA A 293 22.70 11.94 15.06
CA ALA A 293 23.17 11.60 16.40
C ALA A 293 24.54 10.88 16.40
N GLY A 294 24.89 10.21 15.31
CA GLY A 294 26.21 9.63 15.06
C GLY A 294 27.26 10.59 14.48
N GLY A 295 26.91 11.86 14.27
CA GLY A 295 27.78 12.87 13.67
C GLY A 295 27.92 12.76 12.15
N LEU A 296 26.98 12.10 11.46
CA LEU A 296 26.90 12.08 10.00
C LEU A 296 25.86 13.07 9.50
N ASP A 297 26.21 13.83 8.47
CA ASP A 297 25.27 14.65 7.71
C ASP A 297 24.52 13.76 6.71
N PRO A 298 23.20 13.54 6.87
CA PRO A 298 22.47 12.60 6.02
C PRO A 298 22.34 13.03 4.55
N ASP A 299 22.61 14.30 4.22
CA ASP A 299 22.58 14.80 2.83
C ASP A 299 23.96 14.86 2.18
N LYS A 300 25.05 14.69 2.95
CA LYS A 300 26.44 14.70 2.44
C LYS A 300 27.19 13.39 2.63
N ASP A 301 27.04 12.75 3.78
CA ASP A 301 27.83 11.59 4.16
C ASP A 301 27.21 10.25 3.70
N VAL A 302 25.93 10.23 3.31
CA VAL A 302 25.23 9.01 2.84
C VAL A 302 24.34 9.33 1.63
N GLN A 303 23.76 8.30 1.01
CA GLN A 303 22.79 8.44 -0.08
C GLN A 303 21.45 7.84 0.33
N ILE A 304 20.47 8.67 0.68
CA ILE A 304 19.11 8.23 1.01
C ILE A 304 18.25 8.29 -0.25
N SER A 305 17.63 7.17 -0.62
CA SER A 305 16.79 7.07 -1.83
C SER A 305 15.42 6.43 -1.56
N PRO A 306 14.35 6.92 -2.21
CA PRO A 306 13.04 6.28 -2.16
C PRO A 306 13.05 4.90 -2.83
N VAL A 307 12.56 3.89 -2.11
CA VAL A 307 12.45 2.51 -2.58
C VAL A 307 11.09 1.96 -2.16
N PRO A 308 10.24 1.51 -3.09
CA PRO A 308 9.00 0.83 -2.74
C PRO A 308 9.30 -0.38 -1.84
N PRO A 309 8.55 -0.59 -0.73
CA PRO A 309 8.84 -1.68 0.20
C PRO A 309 8.95 -3.07 -0.45
N PRO A 310 8.10 -3.46 -1.44
CA PRO A 310 8.25 -4.73 -2.14
C PRO A 310 9.60 -4.93 -2.84
N ASP A 311 10.24 -3.85 -3.28
CA ASP A 311 11.48 -3.87 -4.06
C ASP A 311 12.73 -3.85 -3.15
N SER A 312 12.58 -3.53 -1.86
CA SER A 312 13.72 -3.24 -0.98
C SER A 312 14.63 -4.45 -0.77
N VAL A 313 14.04 -5.64 -0.60
CA VAL A 313 14.79 -6.89 -0.40
C VAL A 313 15.58 -7.23 -1.67
N ALA A 314 14.96 -7.13 -2.85
CA ALA A 314 15.61 -7.40 -4.11
C ALA A 314 16.78 -6.43 -4.38
N LYS A 315 16.59 -5.14 -4.11
CA LYS A 315 17.66 -4.13 -4.25
C LYS A 315 18.81 -4.35 -3.27
N MET A 316 18.53 -4.78 -2.04
CA MET A 316 19.57 -5.17 -1.10
C MET A 316 20.34 -6.40 -1.58
N THR A 317 19.64 -7.42 -2.09
CA THR A 317 20.25 -8.62 -2.69
C THR A 317 21.15 -8.27 -3.88
N ALA A 318 20.73 -7.33 -4.72
CA ALA A 318 21.51 -6.85 -5.86
C ALA A 318 22.72 -5.97 -5.45
N GLY A 319 22.88 -5.66 -4.16
CA GLY A 319 23.95 -4.79 -3.66
C GLY A 319 23.73 -3.31 -3.98
N GLU A 320 22.52 -2.91 -4.39
CA GLU A 320 22.15 -1.51 -4.63
C GLU A 320 21.92 -0.75 -3.32
N LEU A 321 21.55 -1.46 -2.24
CA LEU A 321 21.36 -0.91 -0.90
C LEU A 321 22.35 -1.53 0.08
N ASP A 322 22.97 -0.69 0.90
CA ASP A 322 23.81 -1.10 2.03
C ASP A 322 23.00 -1.21 3.33
N ALA A 323 21.97 -0.37 3.46
CA ALA A 323 21.01 -0.41 4.55
C ALA A 323 19.63 0.07 4.10
N MET A 324 18.63 -0.12 4.94
CA MET A 324 17.30 0.45 4.78
C MET A 324 16.68 0.75 6.13
N LEU A 325 15.86 1.79 6.20
CA LEU A 325 14.85 1.94 7.24
C LEU A 325 13.48 1.77 6.56
N MET A 326 12.88 0.59 6.74
CA MET A 326 11.73 0.13 5.95
C MET A 326 10.59 -0.31 6.89
N PRO A 327 9.32 -0.31 6.45
CA PRO A 327 8.26 -0.91 7.27
C PRO A 327 8.33 -2.43 7.20
N ASP A 328 7.93 -3.07 8.28
CA ASP A 328 7.69 -4.51 8.27
C ASP A 328 6.52 -4.89 7.31
N PRO A 329 6.56 -6.08 6.69
CA PRO A 329 7.41 -7.22 7.01
C PRO A 329 8.76 -7.26 6.27
N PHE A 330 9.12 -6.22 5.50
CA PHE A 330 10.28 -6.29 4.61
C PHE A 330 11.63 -6.35 5.32
N ASN A 331 11.74 -5.80 6.53
CA ASN A 331 12.95 -5.99 7.36
C ASN A 331 13.10 -7.46 7.78
N GLN A 332 12.02 -8.05 8.30
CA GLN A 332 12.03 -9.46 8.68
C GLN A 332 12.20 -10.37 7.45
N ARG A 333 11.71 -9.95 6.29
CA ARG A 333 11.88 -10.68 5.03
C ARG A 333 13.34 -10.70 4.60
N ALA A 334 14.06 -9.59 4.72
CA ALA A 334 15.50 -9.54 4.44
C ALA A 334 16.30 -10.48 5.36
N VAL A 335 15.90 -10.61 6.63
CA VAL A 335 16.48 -11.61 7.55
C VAL A 335 16.13 -13.03 7.12
N PHE A 336 14.85 -13.29 6.83
CA PHE A 336 14.36 -14.61 6.43
C PHE A 336 15.06 -15.12 5.16
N GLU A 337 15.33 -14.23 4.21
CA GLU A 337 16.06 -14.54 2.96
C GLU A 337 17.59 -14.47 3.12
N LYS A 338 18.10 -14.19 4.33
CA LYS A 338 19.53 -14.12 4.65
C LYS A 338 20.30 -13.06 3.84
N VAL A 339 19.61 -11.98 3.50
CA VAL A 339 20.15 -10.85 2.71
C VAL A 339 20.65 -9.73 3.63
N GLY A 340 20.01 -9.57 4.79
CA GLY A 340 20.36 -8.55 5.77
C GLY A 340 20.08 -8.98 7.20
N TYR A 341 20.51 -8.15 8.14
CA TYR A 341 20.28 -8.31 9.57
C TYR A 341 19.65 -7.05 10.17
N ILE A 342 18.85 -7.21 11.21
CA ILE A 342 18.23 -6.11 11.95
C ILE A 342 19.31 -5.50 12.86
N HIS A 343 19.71 -4.28 12.53
CA HIS A 343 20.67 -3.50 13.31
C HIS A 343 20.00 -2.83 14.51
N MET A 344 18.80 -2.28 14.31
CA MET A 344 18.06 -1.58 15.35
C MET A 344 16.57 -1.56 15.03
N LEU A 345 15.69 -1.75 16.02
CA LEU A 345 14.26 -1.49 15.85
C LEU A 345 14.00 0.01 15.95
N SER A 346 13.06 0.53 15.17
CA SER A 346 12.72 1.97 15.24
C SER A 346 12.18 2.39 16.61
N LYS A 347 11.56 1.45 17.34
CA LYS A 347 11.10 1.65 18.73
C LYS A 347 12.23 1.93 19.71
N ASP A 348 13.48 1.64 19.36
CA ASP A 348 14.66 1.91 20.18
C ASP A 348 15.22 3.32 19.91
N LEU A 349 14.74 4.00 18.86
CA LEU A 349 14.97 5.41 18.56
C LEU A 349 13.88 6.28 19.20
N TRP A 350 12.62 5.86 19.09
CA TRP A 350 11.48 6.53 19.69
C TRP A 350 10.37 5.50 19.95
N ASP A 351 10.17 5.12 21.21
CA ASP A 351 9.15 4.14 21.53
C ASP A 351 7.75 4.74 21.41
N GLY A 352 6.89 4.08 20.62
CA GLY A 352 5.54 4.54 20.35
C GLY A 352 5.45 5.62 19.29
N HIS A 353 6.49 5.79 18.46
CA HIS A 353 6.45 6.73 17.34
C HIS A 353 5.33 6.37 16.35
N PRO A 354 4.67 7.36 15.72
CA PRO A 354 3.70 7.10 14.67
C PRO A 354 4.40 6.49 13.45
N CYS A 355 3.71 5.64 12.70
CA CYS A 355 4.21 5.13 11.42
C CYS A 355 3.24 5.50 10.31
N CYS A 356 2.18 4.72 10.15
CA CYS A 356 1.16 4.92 9.13
C CYS A 356 -0.17 5.37 9.75
N ALA A 357 -1.07 5.81 8.89
CA ALA A 357 -2.36 6.33 9.28
C ALA A 357 -3.45 6.06 8.23
N PHE A 358 -4.69 6.02 8.70
CA PHE A 358 -5.88 6.08 7.88
C PHE A 358 -6.20 7.53 7.59
N ALA A 359 -6.29 7.88 6.30
CA ALA A 359 -6.45 9.24 5.83
C ALA A 359 -7.45 9.34 4.67
N ALA A 360 -8.10 10.49 4.54
CA ALA A 360 -9.02 10.80 3.45
C ALA A 360 -8.93 12.29 3.08
N SER A 361 -9.36 12.64 1.87
CA SER A 361 -9.41 14.05 1.47
C SER A 361 -10.53 14.79 2.20
N GLN A 362 -10.32 16.05 2.54
CA GLN A 362 -11.34 16.89 3.17
C GLN A 362 -12.62 16.93 2.32
N ALA A 363 -12.47 17.07 1.01
CA ALA A 363 -13.61 17.11 0.08
C ALA A 363 -14.48 15.85 0.16
N TRP A 364 -13.85 14.66 0.31
CA TRP A 364 -14.59 13.42 0.46
C TRP A 364 -15.25 13.30 1.84
N ILE A 365 -14.56 13.75 2.90
CA ILE A 365 -15.11 13.78 4.26
C ILE A 365 -16.34 14.69 4.33
N ASP A 366 -16.28 15.88 3.73
CA ASP A 366 -17.39 16.84 3.70
C ASP A 366 -18.62 16.30 2.97
N ALA A 367 -18.40 15.52 1.92
CA ALA A 367 -19.47 14.89 1.15
C ALA A 367 -20.04 13.62 1.82
N ASN A 368 -19.26 12.96 2.69
CA ASN A 368 -19.62 11.66 3.27
C ASN A 368 -19.33 11.59 4.79
N PRO A 369 -19.82 12.54 5.61
CA PRO A 369 -19.42 12.65 7.01
C PRO A 369 -19.85 11.43 7.85
N ASN A 370 -21.05 10.88 7.65
CA ASN A 370 -21.50 9.71 8.43
C ASN A 370 -20.76 8.44 8.00
N THR A 371 -20.57 8.26 6.69
CA THR A 371 -19.75 7.18 6.14
C THR A 371 -18.30 7.24 6.63
N PHE A 372 -17.68 8.42 6.68
CA PHE A 372 -16.32 8.58 7.18
C PHE A 372 -16.21 8.17 8.66
N ARG A 373 -17.16 8.60 9.50
CA ARG A 373 -17.20 8.18 10.90
C ARG A 373 -17.40 6.67 11.04
N ALA A 374 -18.28 6.08 10.23
CA ALA A 374 -18.55 4.64 10.22
C ALA A 374 -17.29 3.82 9.87
N VAL A 375 -16.57 4.20 8.81
CA VAL A 375 -15.35 3.48 8.40
C VAL A 375 -14.25 3.66 9.43
N ASN A 376 -14.08 4.87 9.99
CA ASN A 376 -13.07 5.11 11.01
C ASN A 376 -13.33 4.30 12.29
N LYS A 377 -14.61 4.11 12.68
CA LYS A 377 -14.97 3.18 13.77
C LYS A 377 -14.60 1.72 13.48
N ALA A 378 -14.71 1.29 12.22
CA ALA A 378 -14.26 -0.05 11.82
C ALA A 378 -12.74 -0.20 12.04
N ILE A 379 -11.98 0.79 11.59
CA ILE A 379 -10.51 0.84 11.73
C ILE A 379 -10.10 0.84 13.21
N ILE A 380 -10.69 1.71 14.03
CA ILE A 380 -10.41 1.79 15.48
C ILE A 380 -10.73 0.47 16.19
N ALA A 381 -11.82 -0.21 15.82
CA ALA A 381 -12.17 -1.51 16.37
C ALA A 381 -11.17 -2.61 15.95
N ALA A 382 -10.72 -2.60 14.69
CA ALA A 382 -9.69 -3.52 14.19
C ALA A 382 -8.33 -3.30 14.86
N ALA A 383 -7.92 -2.05 15.07
CA ALA A 383 -6.70 -1.70 15.79
C ALA A 383 -6.72 -2.27 17.22
N ALA A 384 -7.83 -2.09 17.94
CA ALA A 384 -7.98 -2.65 19.29
C ALA A 384 -8.06 -4.18 19.34
N TYR A 385 -8.54 -4.84 18.28
CA TYR A 385 -8.45 -6.29 18.19
C TYR A 385 -7.00 -6.74 17.98
N ALA A 386 -6.28 -6.10 17.06
CA ALA A 386 -4.90 -6.44 16.71
C ALA A 386 -3.87 -6.06 17.79
N SER A 387 -4.18 -5.09 18.64
CA SER A 387 -3.30 -4.66 19.74
C SER A 387 -3.11 -5.74 20.80
N LYS A 388 -4.12 -6.60 21.00
CA LYS A 388 -4.12 -7.71 21.96
C LYS A 388 -3.14 -8.82 21.53
N ALA A 389 -2.20 -9.15 22.41
CA ALA A 389 -1.13 -10.11 22.13
C ALA A 389 -1.66 -11.49 21.72
N GLU A 390 -2.74 -11.96 22.37
CA GLU A 390 -3.38 -13.24 22.12
C GLU A 390 -4.01 -13.36 20.72
N ASN A 391 -4.35 -12.23 20.09
CA ASN A 391 -4.94 -12.20 18.76
C ASN A 391 -3.89 -12.18 17.64
N ARG A 392 -2.66 -11.74 17.94
CA ARG A 392 -1.62 -11.47 16.94
C ARG A 392 -1.25 -12.67 16.05
N PRO A 393 -1.19 -13.93 16.55
CA PRO A 393 -0.97 -15.09 15.69
C PRO A 393 -2.09 -15.27 14.64
N LYS A 394 -3.36 -15.16 15.04
CA LYS A 394 -4.51 -15.27 14.13
C LYS A 394 -4.57 -14.11 13.13
N VAL A 395 -4.20 -12.91 13.59
CA VAL A 395 -4.04 -11.75 12.70
C VAL A 395 -2.96 -12.04 11.64
N ALA A 396 -1.82 -12.62 12.03
CA ALA A 396 -0.78 -13.00 11.08
C ALA A 396 -1.30 -13.97 10.00
N GLU A 397 -2.03 -15.01 10.40
CA GLU A 397 -2.62 -16.01 9.50
C GLU A 397 -3.60 -15.38 8.50
N ALA A 398 -4.43 -14.44 8.94
CA ALA A 398 -5.35 -13.73 8.03
C ALA A 398 -4.59 -12.83 7.04
N LEU A 399 -3.55 -12.12 7.49
CA LEU A 399 -2.83 -11.15 6.66
C LEU A 399 -2.05 -11.78 5.51
N ILE A 400 -1.64 -13.05 5.59
CA ILE A 400 -0.82 -13.70 4.55
C ILE A 400 -1.57 -14.02 3.27
N GLU A 401 -2.90 -13.92 3.25
CA GLU A 401 -3.70 -14.20 2.07
C GLU A 401 -3.22 -13.38 0.85
N ARG A 402 -3.34 -13.98 -0.35
CA ARG A 402 -2.89 -13.35 -1.60
C ARG A 402 -3.54 -11.99 -1.84
N LYS A 403 -4.80 -11.80 -1.42
CA LYS A 403 -5.51 -10.52 -1.53
C LYS A 403 -4.97 -9.42 -0.60
N TYR A 404 -4.20 -9.78 0.43
CA TYR A 404 -3.62 -8.85 1.40
C TYR A 404 -2.09 -8.74 1.24
N LEU A 405 -1.29 -9.29 2.16
CA LEU A 405 0.16 -9.06 2.15
C LEU A 405 0.88 -10.02 1.21
N ASN A 406 0.37 -11.25 1.05
CA ASN A 406 1.03 -12.31 0.27
C ASN A 406 2.50 -12.55 0.73
N GLN A 407 2.70 -12.62 2.05
CA GLN A 407 4.01 -12.80 2.68
C GLN A 407 4.05 -14.12 3.48
N PRO A 408 5.22 -14.73 3.71
CA PRO A 408 5.34 -15.95 4.51
C PRO A 408 4.86 -15.73 5.94
N LEU A 409 4.10 -16.70 6.46
CA LEU A 409 3.59 -16.66 7.83
C LEU A 409 4.69 -16.45 8.88
N PRO A 410 5.85 -17.14 8.84
CA PRO A 410 6.89 -16.92 9.84
C PRO A 410 7.39 -15.47 9.88
N VAL A 411 7.39 -14.78 8.74
CA VAL A 411 7.83 -13.38 8.62
C VAL A 411 6.79 -12.45 9.25
N VAL A 412 5.52 -12.59 8.88
CA VAL A 412 4.44 -11.73 9.41
C VAL A 412 4.22 -11.98 10.90
N GLN A 413 4.22 -13.25 11.31
CA GLN A 413 4.04 -13.64 12.71
C GLN A 413 5.18 -13.10 13.58
N ALA A 414 6.43 -13.20 13.14
CA ALA A 414 7.58 -12.68 13.89
C ALA A 414 7.49 -11.16 14.15
N VAL A 415 6.98 -10.40 13.18
CA VAL A 415 6.73 -8.96 13.33
C VAL A 415 5.62 -8.71 14.35
N LEU A 416 4.47 -9.38 14.19
CA LEU A 416 3.32 -9.12 15.03
C LEU A 416 3.54 -9.59 16.47
N THR A 417 4.09 -10.78 16.70
CA THR A 417 4.32 -11.27 18.07
C THR A 417 5.52 -10.62 18.74
N GLY A 418 6.47 -10.11 17.95
CA GLY A 418 7.72 -9.55 18.46
C GLY A 418 8.78 -10.60 18.78
N THR A 419 8.56 -11.87 18.47
CA THR A 419 9.58 -12.93 18.56
C THR A 419 10.17 -13.17 17.18
N PHE A 420 11.45 -12.85 16.99
CA PHE A 420 12.05 -12.83 15.64
C PHE A 420 13.55 -13.10 15.65
N GLU A 421 14.06 -13.63 14.54
CA GLU A 421 15.49 -13.71 14.28
C GLU A 421 16.04 -12.34 13.88
N ASN A 422 17.20 -11.94 14.42
CA ASN A 422 17.87 -10.70 14.03
C ASN A 422 18.73 -10.83 12.77
N GLY A 423 18.98 -12.05 12.28
CA GLY A 423 19.83 -12.32 11.10
C GLY A 423 21.32 -12.52 11.42
N LEU A 424 21.71 -12.46 12.69
CA LEU A 424 23.06 -12.77 13.19
C LEU A 424 23.11 -14.08 14.01
N GLY A 425 22.03 -14.87 13.96
CA GLY A 425 21.92 -16.15 14.68
C GLY A 425 21.31 -16.03 16.08
N GLU A 426 20.73 -14.88 16.43
CA GLU A 426 20.05 -14.67 17.70
C GLU A 426 18.54 -14.47 17.49
N THR A 427 17.77 -15.18 18.31
CA THR A 427 16.34 -14.94 18.46
C THR A 427 16.12 -13.87 19.52
N LEU A 428 15.42 -12.79 19.15
CA LEU A 428 15.04 -11.70 20.03
C LEU A 428 13.54 -11.76 20.36
N ASN A 429 13.19 -11.21 21.52
CA ASN A 429 11.80 -11.05 21.96
C ASN A 429 11.54 -9.59 22.35
N ALA A 430 10.83 -8.87 21.50
CA ALA A 430 10.37 -7.50 21.70
C ALA A 430 8.88 -7.40 21.37
N PRO A 431 7.97 -7.72 22.32
CA PRO A 431 6.52 -7.71 22.08
C PRO A 431 5.97 -6.34 21.61
N GLY A 432 6.68 -5.26 21.96
CA GLY A 432 6.40 -3.89 21.51
C GLY A 432 6.97 -3.53 20.13
N ARG A 433 7.52 -4.48 19.36
CA ARG A 433 8.09 -4.24 18.02
C ARG A 433 7.12 -3.50 17.11
N ILE A 434 5.83 -3.84 17.17
CA ILE A 434 4.73 -3.13 16.54
C ILE A 434 3.56 -3.00 17.53
N GLY A 435 2.89 -1.86 17.50
CA GLY A 435 1.67 -1.61 18.27
C GLY A 435 0.57 -1.01 17.39
N PHE A 436 -0.68 -1.19 17.82
CA PHE A 436 -1.86 -0.67 17.14
C PHE A 436 -2.61 0.24 18.11
N ASP A 437 -2.29 1.53 18.06
CA ASP A 437 -2.91 2.59 18.86
C ASP A 437 -3.44 3.65 17.89
N PRO A 438 -4.78 3.80 17.77
CA PRO A 438 -5.37 4.66 16.75
C PRO A 438 -5.27 6.16 17.07
N TYR A 439 -4.83 6.55 18.27
CA TYR A 439 -4.88 7.94 18.69
C TYR A 439 -3.86 8.83 17.97
N PRO A 440 -4.29 9.83 17.17
CA PRO A 440 -3.39 10.68 16.42
C PRO A 440 -2.99 11.88 17.29
N TRP A 441 -1.99 11.68 18.16
CA TRP A 441 -1.46 12.73 19.03
C TRP A 441 -1.02 13.97 18.24
N LYS A 442 -1.38 15.18 18.71
CA LYS A 442 -0.91 16.44 18.11
C LYS A 442 0.60 16.63 18.27
N SER A 443 1.21 16.02 19.29
CA SER A 443 2.68 16.00 19.45
C SER A 443 3.36 15.31 18.27
N PHE A 444 2.74 14.28 17.67
CA PHE A 444 3.26 13.63 16.48
C PHE A 444 3.31 14.58 15.28
N ALA A 445 2.21 15.29 15.02
CA ALA A 445 2.14 16.27 13.93
C ALA A 445 3.22 17.34 14.06
N LYS A 446 3.40 17.87 15.27
CA LYS A 446 4.39 18.92 15.57
C LYS A 446 5.82 18.42 15.45
N TRP A 447 6.12 17.21 15.91
CA TRP A 447 7.45 16.62 15.73
C TRP A 447 7.74 16.39 14.26
N ILE A 448 6.78 15.83 13.50
CA ILE A 448 6.96 15.59 12.07
C ILE A 448 7.22 16.92 11.34
N ALA A 449 6.39 17.94 11.58
CA ALA A 449 6.57 19.25 10.97
C ALA A 449 7.92 19.89 11.34
N SER A 450 8.37 19.77 12.59
CA SER A 450 9.68 20.31 13.00
C SER A 450 10.84 19.61 12.29
N GLN A 451 10.76 18.29 12.08
CA GLN A 451 11.78 17.56 11.35
C GLN A 451 11.72 17.82 9.83
N LEU A 452 10.54 18.11 9.26
CA LEU A 452 10.45 18.55 7.88
C LEU A 452 11.14 19.91 7.68
N VAL A 453 11.01 20.83 8.64
CA VAL A 453 11.75 22.10 8.61
C VAL A 453 13.24 21.86 8.75
N ARG A 454 13.66 21.05 9.74
CA ARG A 454 15.07 20.79 10.00
C ARG A 454 15.84 20.32 8.76
N TRP A 455 15.20 19.50 7.92
CA TRP A 455 15.81 18.89 6.75
C TRP A 455 15.43 19.58 5.43
N ASP A 456 15.03 20.85 5.48
CA ASP A 456 14.68 21.67 4.32
C ASP A 456 13.59 21.04 3.41
N LEU A 457 12.73 20.20 3.99
CA LEU A 457 11.57 19.60 3.31
C LEU A 457 10.31 20.46 3.45
N MET A 458 10.34 21.46 4.35
CA MET A 458 9.30 22.45 4.58
C MET A 458 9.95 23.80 4.88
N PRO A 459 9.55 24.90 4.22
CA PRO A 459 10.02 26.24 4.57
C PRO A 459 9.66 26.60 6.03
N ALA A 460 10.60 27.17 6.77
CA ALA A 460 10.42 27.50 8.18
C ALA A 460 9.30 28.52 8.45
N ASP A 461 9.05 29.43 7.51
CA ASP A 461 7.99 30.44 7.56
C ASP A 461 6.59 29.88 7.31
N GLU A 462 6.50 28.72 6.64
CA GLU A 462 5.26 27.97 6.45
C GLU A 462 4.93 27.02 7.61
N ALA A 463 5.89 26.78 8.53
CA ALA A 463 5.81 25.81 9.60
C ALA A 463 4.93 26.26 10.80
N LYS A 464 3.64 26.48 10.53
CA LYS A 464 2.63 26.82 11.53
C LYS A 464 2.23 25.58 12.33
N TYR A 465 3.10 25.13 13.23
CA TYR A 465 3.01 23.84 13.94
C TYR A 465 1.64 23.54 14.58
N ASP A 466 1.05 24.51 15.29
CA ASP A 466 -0.27 24.33 15.91
C ASP A 466 -1.38 24.20 14.87
N GLN A 467 -1.33 25.02 13.81
CA GLN A 467 -2.31 24.96 12.73
C GLN A 467 -2.22 23.62 11.99
N ILE A 468 -1.02 23.17 11.64
CA ILE A 468 -0.79 21.86 11.01
C ILE A 468 -1.38 20.74 11.88
N ALA A 469 -1.10 20.76 13.19
CA ALA A 469 -1.58 19.75 14.11
C ALA A 469 -3.12 19.74 14.23
N ASN A 470 -3.74 20.92 14.35
CA ASN A 470 -5.20 21.04 14.51
C ASN A 470 -5.95 20.77 13.20
N ASP A 471 -5.42 21.22 12.07
CA ASP A 471 -6.09 21.11 10.79
C ASP A 471 -5.98 19.67 10.27
N ILE A 472 -4.84 19.00 10.43
CA ILE A 472 -4.59 17.72 9.74
C ILE A 472 -4.87 16.51 10.62
N PHE A 473 -4.53 16.54 11.90
CA PHE A 473 -4.68 15.38 12.81
C PHE A 473 -6.02 15.47 13.53
N MET A 474 -6.93 14.54 13.23
CA MET A 474 -8.30 14.54 13.76
C MET A 474 -8.38 13.94 15.17
N THR A 475 -7.58 14.43 16.11
CA THR A 475 -7.41 13.89 17.47
C THR A 475 -8.72 13.84 18.25
N GLU A 476 -9.50 14.91 18.23
CA GLU A 476 -10.77 15.02 18.94
C GLU A 476 -11.79 14.03 18.39
N LEU A 477 -11.87 13.89 17.06
CA LEU A 477 -12.74 12.92 16.40
C LEU A 477 -12.33 11.49 16.75
N ALA A 478 -11.04 11.17 16.73
CA ALA A 478 -10.55 9.85 17.11
C ALA A 478 -10.86 9.53 18.58
N ALA A 479 -10.79 10.52 19.48
CA ALA A 479 -11.19 10.36 20.88
C ALA A 479 -12.69 10.06 21.01
N GLU A 480 -13.51 10.82 20.29
CA GLU A 480 -14.97 10.65 20.25
C GLU A 480 -15.36 9.25 19.76
N LEU A 481 -14.80 8.83 18.61
CA LEU A 481 -15.11 7.53 18.02
C LEU A 481 -14.60 6.36 18.86
N GLN A 482 -13.46 6.49 19.54
CA GLN A 482 -12.99 5.48 20.50
C GLN A 482 -14.02 5.27 21.62
N LYS A 483 -14.59 6.35 22.18
CA LYS A 483 -15.65 6.24 23.20
C LYS A 483 -16.90 5.56 22.64
N GLU A 484 -17.31 5.89 21.41
CA GLU A 484 -18.46 5.23 20.76
C GLU A 484 -18.27 3.72 20.58
N VAL A 485 -17.04 3.26 20.37
CA VAL A 485 -16.73 1.82 20.25
C VAL A 485 -16.37 1.14 21.57
N GLY A 486 -16.55 1.84 22.70
CA GLY A 486 -16.35 1.30 24.05
C GLY A 486 -14.88 1.28 24.51
N GLN A 487 -14.02 2.10 23.91
CA GLN A 487 -12.62 2.27 24.30
C GLN A 487 -12.43 3.55 25.14
N THR A 488 -11.33 3.60 25.88
CA THR A 488 -10.96 4.76 26.71
C THR A 488 -9.82 5.51 26.04
N PRO A 489 -10.09 6.61 25.30
CA PRO A 489 -9.03 7.42 24.72
C PRO A 489 -8.27 8.21 25.79
N PRO A 490 -7.05 8.68 25.49
CA PRO A 490 -6.38 9.70 26.29
C PRO A 490 -7.23 10.97 26.47
N THR A 491 -7.05 11.65 27.61
CA THR A 491 -7.64 12.97 27.87
C THR A 491 -6.85 14.10 27.23
N ASP A 492 -5.52 13.94 27.17
CA ASP A 492 -4.61 14.92 26.58
C ASP A 492 -4.50 14.72 25.07
N VAL A 493 -4.43 15.83 24.32
CA VAL A 493 -4.27 15.81 22.85
C VAL A 493 -2.81 15.81 22.40
N ALA A 494 -1.88 16.13 23.30
CA ALA A 494 -0.45 16.16 23.06
C ALA A 494 0.29 15.71 24.31
N ARG A 495 1.50 15.18 24.13
CA ARG A 495 2.38 14.76 25.22
C ARG A 495 3.84 15.05 24.89
N ILE A 496 4.67 15.07 25.92
CA ILE A 496 6.12 15.12 25.76
C ILE A 496 6.57 13.79 25.15
N GLU A 497 7.25 13.86 24.00
CA GLU A 497 7.78 12.68 23.33
C GLU A 497 9.22 12.45 23.77
N LYS A 498 9.50 11.23 24.27
CA LYS A 498 10.84 10.84 24.71
C LYS A 498 11.50 10.03 23.60
N LEU A 499 12.54 10.60 23.00
CA LEU A 499 13.36 9.94 21.99
C LEU A 499 14.66 9.44 22.63
N LYS A 500 15.43 8.65 21.88
CA LYS A 500 16.65 8.00 22.36
C LYS A 500 17.72 8.99 22.80
N PHE A 501 17.89 10.09 22.06
CA PHE A 501 18.99 11.03 22.27
C PHE A 501 18.54 12.38 22.84
N ASP A 502 17.24 12.66 22.86
CA ASP A 502 16.66 13.93 23.33
C ASP A 502 15.17 13.77 23.66
N THR A 503 14.56 14.86 24.11
CA THR A 503 13.14 14.93 24.47
C THR A 503 12.51 16.05 23.67
N PHE A 504 11.37 15.77 23.05
CA PHE A 504 10.59 16.75 22.31
C PHE A 504 9.41 17.25 23.14
N ASP A 505 9.40 18.56 23.40
CA ASP A 505 8.26 19.27 23.97
C ASP A 505 7.41 19.87 22.84
N PRO A 506 6.17 19.41 22.63
CA PRO A 506 5.29 19.93 21.58
C PRO A 506 4.88 21.39 21.77
N ALA A 507 5.16 22.02 22.91
CA ALA A 507 4.95 23.45 23.11
C ALA A 507 6.02 24.31 22.41
N ASN A 508 7.22 23.77 22.14
CA ASN A 508 8.35 24.53 21.62
C ASN A 508 9.07 23.86 20.42
N PRO A 509 8.40 23.60 19.28
CA PRO A 509 9.02 22.83 18.19
C PRO A 509 10.21 23.50 17.52
N ALA A 510 10.18 24.83 17.34
CA ALA A 510 11.30 25.57 16.74
C ALA A 510 12.57 25.50 17.61
N ALA A 511 12.42 25.72 18.92
CA ALA A 511 13.54 25.64 19.87
C ALA A 511 14.14 24.22 19.92
N TYR A 512 13.33 23.18 19.71
CA TYR A 512 13.83 21.82 19.57
C TYR A 512 14.73 21.65 18.34
N VAL A 513 14.34 22.19 17.18
CA VAL A 513 15.16 22.17 15.96
C VAL A 513 16.49 22.92 16.19
N ASP A 514 16.45 24.12 16.74
CA ASP A 514 17.65 24.91 17.05
C ASP A 514 18.61 24.15 17.98
N ALA A 515 18.06 23.50 19.01
CA ALA A 515 18.83 22.68 19.93
C ALA A 515 19.46 21.46 19.23
N GLN A 516 18.74 20.82 18.30
CA GLN A 516 19.25 19.69 17.53
C GLN A 516 20.37 20.10 16.57
N VAL A 517 20.19 21.19 15.82
CA VAL A 517 21.20 21.72 14.90
C VAL A 517 22.48 22.06 15.69
N LYS A 518 22.34 22.72 16.84
CA LYS A 518 23.49 23.03 17.71
C LYS A 518 24.16 21.77 18.28
N LYS A 519 23.38 20.77 18.67
CA LYS A 519 23.88 19.55 19.33
C LYS A 519 24.58 18.60 18.35
N PHE A 520 23.99 18.39 17.18
CA PHE A 520 24.46 17.42 16.20
C PHE A 520 25.33 18.05 15.11
N ASN A 521 25.36 19.39 15.03
CA ASN A 521 26.11 20.15 14.04
C ASN A 521 25.73 19.80 12.58
N VAL A 522 24.49 19.34 12.40
CA VAL A 522 23.85 18.96 11.12
C VAL A 522 22.35 19.23 11.14
#